data_AF-A0ABD7HQD0-F1
#
_entry.id   AF-A0ABD7HQD0-F1
#
_cell.length_a   1.000
_cell.length_b   1.000
_cell.length_c   1.000
_cell.angle_alpha   90.00
_cell.angle_beta   90.00
_cell.angle_gamma   90.00
#
_symmetry.space_group_name_H-M   'P 1'
#
loop_
_entity.id
_entity.type
_entity.pdbx_description
1 polymer ?
#
loop_
_entity_poly.entity_id
_entity_poly.type
_entity_poly.pdbx_seq_one_letter_code
_entity_poly.pdbx_strand_id
1 'polypeptide(L)'
;MASQFSDEVQRIVGPVLLSLGFTLDAIDNNVDEGGRRAEVVYFTSLDCKIQVYRSSREGETNCMIAPLNVPNEYGLRAEKWQYLNRFVKRPDLPLEEVVSAARAEYESYANPLEWVRDRVARNYEAAHVGILQMYSNT
;
A
#
# COMPACT_ATOMS: atom_id res chain seq x y z
N MET A 1 -12.03 7.82 16.86
CA MET A 1 -12.68 8.58 15.77
C MET A 1 -11.96 8.20 14.50
N ALA A 2 -12.69 7.88 13.43
CA ALA A 2 -12.10 7.74 12.11
C ALA A 2 -11.51 9.11 11.73
N SER A 3 -10.29 9.10 11.20
CA SER A 3 -9.68 10.31 10.68
C SER A 3 -10.20 10.58 9.27
N GLN A 4 -10.12 11.84 8.82
CA GLN A 4 -10.44 12.21 7.44
C GLN A 4 -9.70 11.30 6.44
N PHE A 5 -8.45 10.92 6.75
CA PHE A 5 -7.69 10.00 5.91
C PHE A 5 -8.35 8.62 5.80
N SER A 6 -8.72 8.01 6.93
CA SER A 6 -9.33 6.69 6.92
C SER A 6 -10.69 6.65 6.21
N ASP A 7 -11.47 7.74 6.28
CA ASP A 7 -12.73 7.88 5.55
C ASP A 7 -12.48 8.01 4.03
N GLU A 8 -11.48 8.81 3.64
CA GLU A 8 -11.09 8.96 2.24
C GLU A 8 -10.52 7.67 1.65
N VAL A 9 -9.70 6.92 2.40
CA VAL A 9 -9.18 5.61 1.98
C VAL A 9 -10.33 4.65 1.71
N GLN A 10 -11.28 4.53 2.64
CA GLN A 10 -12.44 3.65 2.46
C GLN A 10 -13.32 4.09 1.28
N ARG A 11 -13.47 5.39 1.04
CA ARG A 11 -14.27 5.92 -0.06
C ARG A 11 -13.61 5.75 -1.44
N ILE A 12 -12.30 5.96 -1.53
CA ILE A 12 -11.58 6.05 -2.81
C ILE A 12 -10.92 4.72 -3.19
N VAL A 13 -10.24 4.07 -2.23
CA VAL A 13 -9.49 2.83 -2.43
C VAL A 13 -10.31 1.61 -2.00
N GLY A 14 -11.19 1.76 -1.02
CA GLY A 14 -12.06 0.68 -0.53
C GLY A 14 -12.82 -0.07 -1.62
N PRO A 15 -13.44 0.58 -2.64
CA PRO A 15 -14.17 -0.13 -3.68
C PRO A 15 -13.31 -1.09 -4.51
N VAL A 16 -12.07 -0.70 -4.88
CA VAL A 16 -11.18 -1.60 -5.63
C VAL A 16 -10.73 -2.76 -4.75
N LEU A 17 -10.41 -2.51 -3.47
CA LEU A 17 -10.03 -3.56 -2.52
C LEU A 17 -11.18 -4.55 -2.28
N LEU A 18 -12.41 -4.05 -2.12
CA LEU A 18 -13.59 -4.90 -1.97
C LEU A 18 -13.80 -5.80 -3.19
N SER A 19 -13.62 -5.26 -4.41
CA SER A 19 -13.72 -6.05 -5.64
C SER A 19 -12.67 -7.16 -5.75
N LEU A 20 -11.56 -7.01 -5.04
CA LEU A 20 -10.46 -7.98 -4.94
C LEU A 20 -10.62 -8.93 -3.74
N GLY A 21 -11.73 -8.86 -3.01
CA GLY A 21 -12.02 -9.74 -1.87
C GLY A 21 -11.43 -9.29 -0.54
N PHE A 22 -10.99 -8.03 -0.44
CA PHE A 22 -10.53 -7.47 0.83
C PHE A 22 -11.68 -6.87 1.63
N THR A 23 -11.51 -6.88 2.96
CA THR A 23 -12.36 -6.17 3.91
C THR A 23 -11.50 -5.31 4.84
N LEU A 24 -12.10 -4.28 5.44
CA LEU A 24 -11.43 -3.45 6.43
C LEU A 24 -11.08 -4.31 7.66
N ASP A 25 -9.82 -4.27 8.08
CA ASP A 25 -9.31 -5.03 9.23
C ASP A 25 -9.03 -4.11 10.44
N ALA A 26 -8.26 -3.04 10.23
CA ALA A 26 -7.90 -2.10 11.31
C ALA A 26 -7.59 -0.70 10.79
N ILE A 27 -7.64 0.28 11.69
CA ILE A 27 -7.22 1.67 11.45
C ILE A 27 -6.29 2.07 12.60
N ASP A 28 -5.08 2.52 12.28
CA ASP A 28 -4.15 3.12 13.22
C ASP A 28 -3.86 4.57 12.82
N ASN A 29 -4.33 5.52 13.65
CA ASN A 29 -4.17 6.96 13.42
C ASN A 29 -3.05 7.58 14.27
N ASN A 30 -2.25 6.77 14.96
CA ASN A 30 -1.23 7.25 15.90
C ASN A 30 0.10 6.50 15.74
N VAL A 31 0.46 6.13 14.52
CA VAL A 31 1.76 5.54 14.23
C VAL A 31 2.83 6.61 14.47
N ASP A 32 3.73 6.35 15.41
CA ASP A 32 4.87 7.23 15.67
C ASP A 32 5.94 7.05 14.59
N GLU A 33 6.05 7.99 13.67
CA GLU A 33 7.06 8.06 12.61
C GLU A 33 8.27 8.92 13.01
N GLY A 34 8.83 8.71 14.21
CA GLY A 34 10.00 9.45 14.68
C GLY A 34 9.64 10.86 15.16
N GLY A 35 8.54 10.95 15.92
CA GLY A 35 7.97 12.17 16.47
C GLY A 35 6.85 12.78 15.62
N ARG A 36 6.61 12.29 14.39
CA ARG A 36 5.48 12.69 13.55
C ARG A 36 4.43 11.58 13.50
N ARG A 37 3.15 11.94 13.46
CA ARG A 37 2.07 10.95 13.35
C ARG A 37 1.91 10.52 11.89
N ALA A 38 1.93 9.21 11.65
CA ALA A 38 1.47 8.58 10.42
C ALA A 38 0.11 7.92 10.67
N GLU A 39 -0.61 7.68 9.59
CA GLU A 39 -1.93 7.05 9.60
C GLU A 39 -1.94 5.89 8.63
N VAL A 40 -2.52 4.76 9.06
CA VAL A 40 -2.52 3.50 8.31
C VAL A 40 -3.89 2.85 8.41
N VAL A 41 -4.38 2.38 7.28
CA VAL A 41 -5.60 1.57 7.18
C VAL A 41 -5.22 0.21 6.64
N TYR A 42 -5.59 -0.84 7.38
CA TYR A 42 -5.31 -2.22 7.08
C TYR A 42 -6.55 -2.90 6.52
N PHE A 43 -6.33 -3.70 5.48
CA PHE A 43 -7.32 -4.52 4.82
C PHE A 43 -6.82 -5.96 4.76
N THR A 44 -7.71 -6.92 4.93
CA THR A 44 -7.40 -8.35 4.86
C THR A 44 -8.27 -9.06 3.83
N SER A 45 -7.67 -9.99 3.09
CA SER A 45 -8.35 -10.94 2.21
C SER A 45 -8.26 -12.36 2.82
N LEU A 46 -8.57 -13.38 2.01
CA LEU A 46 -8.45 -14.79 2.39
C LEU A 46 -7.02 -15.25 2.63
N ASP A 47 -6.03 -14.63 1.98
CA ASP A 47 -4.65 -15.15 1.92
C ASP A 47 -3.55 -14.08 2.00
N CYS A 48 -3.90 -12.79 2.01
CA CYS A 48 -2.96 -11.72 2.21
C CYS A 48 -3.59 -10.48 2.86
N LYS A 49 -2.75 -9.48 3.11
CA LYS A 49 -3.12 -8.18 3.68
C LYS A 49 -2.61 -7.05 2.81
N ILE A 50 -3.35 -5.94 2.79
CA ILE A 50 -2.92 -4.67 2.21
C ILE A 50 -3.01 -3.59 3.28
N GLN A 51 -2.03 -2.70 3.33
CA GLN A 51 -2.13 -1.45 4.07
C GLN A 51 -2.10 -0.28 3.11
N VAL A 52 -2.87 0.77 3.41
CA VAL A 52 -2.77 2.08 2.79
C VAL A 52 -2.37 3.06 3.88
N TYR A 53 -1.29 3.81 3.65
CA TYR A 53 -0.76 4.72 4.66
C TYR A 53 -0.43 6.08 4.09
N ARG A 54 -0.35 7.05 5.00
CA ARG A 54 0.22 8.37 4.76
C ARG A 54 1.44 8.56 5.65
N SER A 55 2.61 8.73 5.03
CA SER A 55 3.86 9.06 5.71
C SER A 55 4.00 10.57 5.86
N SER A 56 4.21 11.03 7.08
CA SER A 56 4.48 12.44 7.40
C SER A 56 5.96 12.80 7.20
N ARG A 57 6.85 11.79 7.16
CA ARG A 57 8.27 12.00 6.91
C ARG A 57 8.59 12.07 5.42
N GLU A 58 8.02 11.17 4.64
CA GLU A 58 8.24 11.08 3.19
C GLU A 58 7.24 11.92 2.39
N GLY A 59 6.17 12.43 3.03
CA GLY A 59 5.15 13.24 2.36
C GLY A 59 4.32 12.45 1.34
N GLU A 60 4.33 11.13 1.45
CA GLU A 60 3.76 10.21 0.46
C GLU A 60 2.56 9.45 1.03
N THR A 61 1.53 9.29 0.19
CA THR A 61 0.47 8.31 0.43
C THR A 61 0.70 7.11 -0.48
N ASN A 62 0.83 5.91 0.09
CA ASN A 62 1.16 4.70 -0.67
C ASN A 62 0.52 3.45 -0.03
N CYS A 63 0.76 2.29 -0.63
CA CYS A 63 0.24 1.00 -0.19
C CYS A 63 1.31 -0.11 -0.25
N MET A 64 1.15 -1.10 0.62
CA MET A 64 2.00 -2.30 0.69
C MET A 64 1.15 -3.54 0.90
N ILE A 65 1.68 -4.69 0.48
CA ILE A 65 1.09 -6.02 0.60
C ILE A 65 1.93 -6.89 1.55
N ALA A 66 1.29 -7.79 2.30
CA ALA A 66 1.96 -8.74 3.17
C ALA A 66 1.19 -10.08 3.25
N PRO A 67 1.83 -11.17 3.74
CA PRO A 67 1.15 -12.44 4.00
C PRO A 67 0.05 -12.30 5.06
N LEU A 68 -0.94 -13.20 5.04
CA LEU A 68 -2.05 -13.14 6.01
C LEU A 68 -1.59 -13.24 7.48
N ASN A 69 -0.56 -14.05 7.74
CA ASN A 69 -0.13 -14.40 9.10
C ASN A 69 0.75 -13.33 9.78
N VAL A 70 0.99 -12.18 9.15
CA VAL A 70 1.77 -11.10 9.77
C VAL A 70 0.89 -10.14 10.58
N PRO A 71 1.41 -9.56 11.67
CA PRO A 71 0.70 -8.52 12.41
C PRO A 71 0.52 -7.25 11.58
N ASN A 72 -0.45 -6.42 11.99
CA ASN A 72 -0.70 -5.11 11.40
C ASN A 72 0.34 -4.11 11.89
N GLU A 73 1.52 -4.17 11.28
CA GLU A 73 2.63 -3.26 11.55
C GLU A 73 2.74 -2.20 10.45
N TYR A 74 3.32 -1.05 10.79
CA TYR A 74 3.56 -0.01 9.81
C TYR A 74 4.61 -0.47 8.80
N GLY A 75 4.24 -0.54 7.52
CA GLY A 75 5.03 -1.23 6.50
C GLY A 75 6.42 -0.66 6.27
N LEU A 76 6.61 0.65 6.45
CA LEU A 76 7.92 1.30 6.36
C LEU A 76 8.91 0.83 7.45
N ARG A 77 8.44 0.09 8.46
CA ARG A 77 9.24 -0.44 9.57
C ARG A 77 9.17 -1.95 9.72
N ALA A 78 8.42 -2.63 8.86
CA ALA A 78 8.11 -4.04 9.01
C ALA A 78 8.61 -4.84 7.80
N GLU A 79 9.44 -5.84 8.06
CA GLU A 79 10.22 -6.54 7.03
C GLU A 79 9.36 -7.29 6.00
N LYS A 80 8.18 -7.77 6.43
CA LYS A 80 7.31 -8.61 5.59
C LYS A 80 6.30 -7.83 4.76
N TRP A 81 6.23 -6.51 4.94
CA TRP A 81 5.43 -5.64 4.10
C TRP A 81 6.23 -5.23 2.87
N GLN A 82 5.67 -5.44 1.69
CA GLN A 82 6.33 -5.19 0.41
C GLN A 82 5.53 -4.22 -0.44
N TYR A 83 6.20 -3.34 -1.19
CA TYR A 83 5.52 -2.53 -2.18
C TYR A 83 4.97 -3.41 -3.32
N LEU A 84 3.77 -3.09 -3.82
CA LEU A 84 3.12 -3.86 -4.89
C LEU A 84 4.00 -3.95 -6.16
N ASN A 85 4.70 -2.87 -6.49
CA ASN A 85 5.58 -2.81 -7.66
C ASN A 85 6.89 -3.63 -7.51
N ARG A 86 7.14 -4.26 -6.36
CA ARG A 86 8.26 -5.20 -6.20
C ARG A 86 8.13 -6.40 -7.14
N PHE A 87 6.90 -6.80 -7.44
CA PHE A 87 6.58 -8.04 -8.14
C PHE A 87 6.26 -7.86 -9.62
N VAL A 88 6.27 -6.61 -10.11
CA VAL A 88 6.09 -6.32 -11.52
C VAL A 88 7.44 -6.32 -12.24
N LYS A 89 7.44 -6.67 -13.52
CA LYS A 89 8.64 -6.60 -14.35
C LYS A 89 9.15 -5.16 -14.37
N ARG A 90 10.42 -4.97 -13.97
CA ARG A 90 11.06 -3.65 -14.03
C ARG A 90 11.17 -3.19 -15.49
N PRO A 91 10.90 -1.92 -15.80
CA PRO A 91 11.21 -1.34 -17.09
C PRO A 91 12.70 -1.54 -17.40
N ASP A 92 13.04 -1.76 -18.66
CA ASP A 92 14.42 -1.78 -19.14
C ASP A 92 14.92 -0.34 -19.34
N LEU A 93 15.00 0.39 -18.23
CA LEU A 93 15.40 1.79 -18.15
C LEU A 93 16.39 2.00 -17.00
N PRO A 94 17.26 3.01 -17.08
CA PRO A 94 18.11 3.41 -15.96
C PRO A 94 17.28 3.71 -14.71
N LEU A 95 17.83 3.41 -13.52
CA LEU A 95 17.12 3.59 -12.25
C LEU A 95 16.62 5.03 -12.05
N GLU A 96 17.43 6.02 -12.43
CA GLU A 96 17.08 7.44 -12.33
C GLU A 96 15.85 7.78 -13.17
N GLU A 97 15.76 7.25 -14.39
CA GLU A 97 14.60 7.45 -15.27
C GLU A 97 13.34 6.79 -14.69
N VAL A 98 13.47 5.58 -14.12
CA VAL A 98 12.37 4.90 -13.45
C VAL A 98 11.84 5.71 -12.26
N VAL A 99 12.75 6.26 -11.44
CA VAL A 99 12.38 7.08 -10.28
C VAL A 99 11.71 8.38 -10.73
N SER A 100 12.27 9.05 -11.74
CA SER A 100 11.72 10.29 -12.30
C SER A 100 10.31 10.07 -12.87
N ALA A 101 10.11 9.00 -13.65
CA ALA A 101 8.81 8.65 -14.21
C ALA A 101 7.78 8.31 -13.12
N ALA A 102 8.16 7.54 -12.09
CA ALA A 102 7.27 7.21 -10.98
C ALA A 102 6.85 8.45 -10.19
N ARG A 103 7.77 9.40 -9.99
CA ARG A 103 7.48 10.67 -9.33
C ARG A 103 6.56 11.54 -10.18
N ALA A 104 6.83 11.68 -11.46
CA ALA A 104 5.98 12.45 -12.37
C ALA A 104 4.57 11.85 -12.48
N GLU A 105 4.44 10.51 -12.49
CA GLU A 105 3.15 9.84 -12.43
C GLU A 105 2.41 10.19 -11.13
N TYR A 106 3.06 10.06 -9.97
CA TYR A 106 2.45 10.42 -8.68
C TYR A 106 1.99 11.87 -8.63
N GLU A 107 2.86 12.81 -9.04
CA GLU A 107 2.58 14.25 -9.03
C GLU A 107 1.51 14.67 -10.07
N SER A 108 1.18 13.81 -11.04
CA SER A 108 0.10 14.08 -12.00
C SER A 108 -1.31 13.91 -11.43
N TYR A 109 -1.44 13.24 -10.28
CA TYR A 109 -2.74 13.05 -9.62
C TYR A 109 -3.00 14.20 -8.65
N ALA A 110 -4.20 14.79 -8.74
CA ALA A 110 -4.63 15.81 -7.78
C ALA A 110 -4.86 15.22 -6.37
N ASN A 111 -5.20 13.93 -6.29
CA ASN A 111 -5.37 13.21 -5.04
C ASN A 111 -4.48 11.95 -5.02
N PRO A 112 -3.49 11.87 -4.11
CA PRO A 112 -2.64 10.69 -3.95
C PRO A 112 -3.40 9.36 -3.75
N LEU A 113 -4.59 9.39 -3.15
CA LEU A 113 -5.40 8.17 -2.97
C LEU A 113 -5.97 7.62 -4.27
N GLU A 114 -6.18 8.45 -5.28
CA GLU A 114 -6.58 7.99 -6.62
C GLU A 114 -5.42 7.28 -7.31
N TRP A 115 -4.19 7.80 -7.14
CA TRP A 115 -2.98 7.11 -7.59
C TRP A 115 -2.81 5.77 -6.88
N VAL A 116 -3.05 5.69 -5.56
CA VAL A 116 -3.02 4.42 -4.82
C VAL A 116 -4.07 3.44 -5.35
N ARG A 117 -5.30 3.88 -5.58
CA ARG A 117 -6.37 3.05 -6.17
C ARG A 117 -5.92 2.43 -7.49
N ASP A 118 -5.38 3.24 -8.40
CA ASP A 118 -4.97 2.79 -9.73
C ASP A 118 -3.72 1.91 -9.67
N ARG A 119 -2.81 2.17 -8.72
CA ARG A 119 -1.64 1.33 -8.44
C ARG A 119 -2.04 -0.04 -7.90
N VAL A 120 -3.04 -0.12 -7.03
CA VAL A 120 -3.62 -1.38 -6.56
C VAL A 120 -4.23 -2.14 -7.74
N ALA A 121 -5.12 -1.50 -8.49
CA ALA A 121 -5.80 -2.13 -9.63
C ALA A 121 -4.81 -2.72 -10.65
N ARG A 122 -3.72 -2.00 -10.94
CA ARG A 122 -2.71 -2.39 -11.95
C ARG A 122 -1.78 -3.51 -11.49
N ASN A 123 -1.39 -3.50 -10.22
CA ASN A 123 -0.26 -4.30 -9.74
C ASN A 123 -0.67 -5.45 -8.81
N TYR A 124 -1.92 -5.48 -8.35
CA TYR A 124 -2.35 -6.44 -7.33
C TYR A 124 -2.11 -7.88 -7.74
N GLU A 125 -2.46 -8.28 -8.96
CA GLU A 125 -2.34 -9.68 -9.40
C GLU A 125 -0.90 -10.19 -9.31
N ALA A 126 0.06 -9.44 -9.87
CA ALA A 126 1.48 -9.77 -9.77
C ALA A 126 1.97 -9.75 -8.32
N ALA A 127 1.52 -8.79 -7.52
CA ALA A 127 1.90 -8.66 -6.12
C ALA A 127 1.35 -9.79 -5.25
N HIS A 128 0.14 -10.24 -5.52
CA HIS A 128 -0.53 -11.36 -4.85
C HIS A 128 0.20 -12.67 -5.12
N VAL A 129 0.45 -12.99 -6.39
CA VAL A 129 1.26 -14.16 -6.76
C VAL A 129 2.64 -14.11 -6.10
N GLY A 130 3.30 -12.95 -6.16
CA GLY A 130 4.63 -12.76 -5.61
C GLY A 130 4.71 -12.89 -4.09
N ILE A 131 3.75 -12.31 -3.35
CA ILE A 131 3.75 -12.39 -1.88
C ILE A 131 3.45 -13.82 -1.41
N LEU A 132 2.54 -14.52 -2.08
CA LEU A 132 2.25 -15.91 -1.76
C LEU A 132 3.48 -16.79 -2.04
N GLN A 133 4.11 -16.67 -3.22
CA GLN A 133 5.32 -17.44 -3.53
C GLN A 133 6.48 -17.15 -2.57
N MET A 134 6.67 -15.89 -2.20
CA MET A 134 7.74 -15.47 -1.31
C MET A 134 7.60 -16.06 0.10
N TYR A 135 6.38 -16.34 0.56
CA TYR A 135 6.09 -16.76 1.94
C TYR A 135 5.33 -18.09 2.07
N SER A 136 5.13 -18.85 0.97
CA SER A 136 4.46 -20.17 0.98
C SER A 136 5.21 -21.28 1.74
N ASN A 137 6.45 -21.02 2.18
CA ASN A 137 7.32 -21.99 2.86
C ASN A 137 7.64 -21.61 4.32
N THR A 138 6.85 -20.73 4.94
CA THR A 138 6.97 -20.33 6.36
C THR A 138 5.70 -20.65 7.11
#